data_AF-A0A7V8VP87-F1
#
_entry.id   AF-A0A7V8VP87-F1
#
_cell.length_a   1.000
_cell.length_b   1.000
_cell.length_c   1.000
_cell.angle_alpha   90.00
_cell.angle_beta   90.00
_cell.angle_gamma   90.00
#
_symmetry.space_group_name_H-M   'P 1'
#
loop_
_entity.id
_entity.type
_entity.pdbx_description
1 polymer ?
#
loop_
_entity_poly.entity_id
_entity_poly.type
_entity_poly.pdbx_seq_one_letter_code
_entity_poly.pdbx_strand_id
1 'polypeptide(L)'
;KIEARTLFATHYHELTKLAEERSGVCNYNVAVREWNEQIIFLRKIVPGGADRSYGIQVARLAGLPREILDRAKDILAHLEKPGDATAAAPRKRGRMKVAASPEKPQMELL
;
A
#
# COMPACT_ATOMS: atom_id res chain seq x y z
N LYS A 1 12.43 30.89 15.86
CA LYS A 1 12.16 29.64 15.11
C LYS A 1 10.64 29.55 14.95
N ILE A 2 10.11 29.23 13.78
CA ILE A 2 8.65 29.16 13.58
C ILE A 2 8.19 27.75 13.94
N GLU A 3 7.31 27.62 14.94
CA GLU A 3 6.72 26.36 15.42
C GLU A 3 5.33 26.17 14.79
N ALA A 4 5.31 26.07 13.45
CA ALA A 4 4.06 25.94 12.72
C ALA A 4 3.39 24.58 12.99
N ARG A 5 2.08 24.60 13.20
CA ARG A 5 1.26 23.38 13.26
C ARG A 5 1.33 22.69 11.89
N THR A 6 1.71 21.42 11.89
CA THR A 6 1.96 20.65 10.67
C THR A 6 1.24 19.30 10.75
N LEU A 7 0.58 18.91 9.66
CA LEU A 7 0.07 17.56 9.47
C LEU A 7 0.84 16.93 8.30
N PHE A 8 1.42 15.76 8.54
CA PHE A 8 2.27 15.09 7.56
C PHE A 8 1.72 13.69 7.29
N ALA A 9 1.04 13.51 6.16
CA ALA A 9 0.55 12.22 5.72
C ALA A 9 1.63 11.51 4.90
N THR A 10 2.00 10.29 5.29
CA THR A 10 3.10 9.55 4.66
C THR A 10 2.82 8.05 4.61
N HIS A 11 3.50 7.36 3.70
CA HIS A 11 3.54 5.90 3.59
C HIS A 11 4.88 5.31 4.06
N TYR A 12 5.86 6.16 4.41
CA TYR A 12 7.16 5.74 4.94
C TYR A 12 7.04 5.39 6.43
N HIS A 13 7.23 4.11 6.76
CA HIS A 13 7.15 3.64 8.15
C HIS A 13 8.37 4.08 8.96
N GLU A 14 9.51 4.29 8.31
CA GLU A 14 10.75 4.73 8.96
C GLU A 14 10.59 6.09 9.65
N LEU A 15 9.70 6.94 9.14
CA LEU A 15 9.43 8.26 9.71
C LEU A 15 8.65 8.21 11.03
N THR A 16 8.02 7.09 11.38
CA THR A 16 7.33 6.99 12.68
C THR A 16 8.32 7.09 13.84
N LYS A 17 9.60 6.75 13.63
CA LYS A 17 10.67 6.90 14.63
C LYS A 17 10.94 8.35 15.01
N LEU A 18 10.57 9.32 14.17
CA LEU A 18 10.76 10.74 14.48
C LEU A 18 10.01 11.19 15.73
N ALA A 19 8.90 10.54 16.08
CA ALA A 19 8.17 10.83 17.31
C ALA A 19 8.97 10.47 18.59
N GLU A 20 9.95 9.57 18.47
CA GLU A 20 10.86 9.19 19.57
C GLU A 20 12.05 10.15 19.68
N GLU A 21 12.49 10.71 18.54
CA GLU A 21 13.69 11.54 18.45
C GLU A 21 13.43 13.05 18.62
N ARG A 22 12.18 13.52 18.41
CA ARG A 22 11.84 14.94 18.36
C ARG A 22 10.66 15.29 19.26
N SER A 23 10.88 16.24 20.16
CA SER A 23 9.79 16.82 20.95
C SER A 23 8.76 17.52 20.05
N GLY A 24 7.48 17.35 20.36
CA GLY A 24 6.37 17.93 19.59
C GLY A 24 5.94 17.14 18.35
N VAL A 25 6.57 16.00 18.06
CA VAL A 25 6.14 15.09 16.99
C VAL A 25 5.32 13.95 17.60
N CYS A 26 4.12 13.72 17.05
CA CYS A 26 3.24 12.64 17.48
C CYS A 26 2.77 11.83 16.26
N ASN A 27 2.81 10.51 16.36
CA ASN A 27 2.28 9.63 15.31
C ASN A 27 0.77 9.43 15.47
N TYR A 28 0.09 9.43 14.34
CA TYR A 28 -1.31 9.05 14.21
C TYR A 28 -1.49 8.20 12.95
N ASN A 29 -2.45 7.29 12.98
CA ASN A 29 -2.83 6.47 11.84
C ASN A 29 -4.36 6.41 11.67
N VAL A 30 -4.79 5.92 10.51
CA VAL A 30 -6.21 5.65 10.23
C VAL A 30 -6.55 4.26 10.75
N ALA A 31 -7.56 4.17 11.62
CA ALA A 31 -8.01 2.89 12.16
C ALA A 31 -8.58 1.98 11.07
N VAL A 32 -8.13 0.72 11.08
CA VAL A 32 -8.54 -0.35 10.17
C VAL A 32 -9.07 -1.54 10.98
N ARG A 33 -10.12 -2.19 10.49
CA ARG A 33 -10.57 -3.50 11.00
C ARG A 33 -10.43 -4.56 9.91
N GLU A 34 -9.87 -5.70 10.29
CA GLU A 34 -9.79 -6.89 9.44
C GLU A 34 -11.01 -7.80 9.71
N TRP A 35 -11.65 -8.29 8.65
CA TRP A 35 -12.79 -9.21 8.70
C TRP A 35 -12.80 -10.09 7.44
N ASN A 36 -12.75 -11.42 7.59
CA ASN A 36 -12.79 -12.38 6.46
C ASN A 36 -11.87 -12.00 5.28
N GLU A 37 -10.60 -11.74 5.57
CA GLU A 37 -9.58 -11.27 4.60
C GLU A 37 -9.85 -9.89 3.97
N GLN A 38 -10.95 -9.22 4.33
CA GLN A 38 -11.28 -7.86 3.95
C GLN A 38 -10.82 -6.87 5.03
N ILE A 39 -10.55 -5.64 4.61
CA ILE A 39 -10.25 -4.54 5.53
C ILE A 39 -11.31 -3.47 5.38
N ILE A 40 -11.73 -2.93 6.52
CA ILE A 40 -12.68 -1.85 6.63
C ILE A 40 -11.94 -0.65 7.21
N PHE A 41 -11.84 0.41 6.41
CA PHE A 41 -11.29 1.69 6.87
C PHE A 41 -12.33 2.42 7.70
N LEU A 42 -12.08 2.60 9.00
CA LEU A 42 -13.04 3.19 9.93
C LEU A 42 -13.12 4.72 9.82
N ARG A 43 -12.32 5.36 8.95
CA ARG A 43 -12.19 6.83 8.79
C ARG A 43 -11.95 7.55 10.13
N LYS A 44 -11.37 6.86 11.10
CA LYS A 44 -11.07 7.37 12.44
C LYS A 44 -9.56 7.49 12.58
N ILE A 45 -9.09 8.66 13.02
CA ILE A 45 -7.69 8.87 13.37
C ILE A 45 -7.46 8.40 14.80
N VAL A 46 -6.43 7.58 15.01
CA VAL A 46 -6.02 7.05 16.31
C VAL A 46 -4.54 7.31 16.55
N PRO A 47 -4.12 7.49 17.82
CA PRO A 47 -2.70 7.67 18.14
C PRO A 47 -1.88 6.41 17.81
N GLY A 48 -0.62 6.60 17.41
CA GLY A 48 0.34 5.53 17.09
C GLY A 48 0.78 5.50 15.63
N GLY A 49 1.89 4.79 15.37
CA GLY A 49 2.33 4.48 14.01
C GLY A 49 1.43 3.43 13.34
N ALA A 50 1.53 3.27 12.02
CA ALA A 50 0.90 2.14 11.35
C ALA A 50 1.83 0.92 11.46
N ASP A 51 1.30 -0.22 11.91
CA ASP A 51 2.10 -1.43 12.14
C ASP A 51 2.24 -2.29 10.87
N ARG A 52 1.41 -2.04 9.85
CA ARG A 52 1.31 -2.86 8.63
C ARG A 52 0.92 -2.03 7.40
N SER A 53 1.40 -2.47 6.24
CA SER A 53 1.01 -1.93 4.94
C SER A 53 -0.16 -2.73 4.35
N TYR A 54 -1.20 -2.04 3.87
CA TYR A 54 -2.43 -2.66 3.37
C TYR A 54 -2.55 -2.68 1.83
N GLY A 55 -1.42 -2.64 1.12
CA GLY A 55 -1.40 -2.46 -0.34
C GLY A 55 -2.13 -3.55 -1.13
N ILE A 56 -1.91 -4.83 -0.81
CA ILE A 56 -2.58 -5.97 -1.48
C ILE A 56 -4.09 -5.93 -1.24
N GLN A 57 -4.49 -5.50 -0.04
CA GLN A 57 -5.87 -5.40 0.35
C GLN A 57 -6.58 -4.23 -0.33
N VAL A 58 -5.92 -3.08 -0.49
CA VAL A 58 -6.41 -1.95 -1.29
C VAL A 58 -6.52 -2.36 -2.76
N ALA A 59 -5.54 -3.08 -3.29
CA ALA A 59 -5.56 -3.61 -4.66
C ALA A 59 -6.79 -4.51 -4.93
N ARG A 60 -7.14 -5.36 -3.96
CA ARG A 60 -8.36 -6.17 -4.05
C ARG A 60 -9.63 -5.32 -4.05
N LEU A 61 -9.71 -4.28 -3.21
CA LEU A 61 -10.84 -3.36 -3.21
C LEU A 61 -10.97 -2.59 -4.54
N ALA A 62 -9.85 -2.33 -5.22
CA ALA A 62 -9.82 -1.74 -6.55
C ALA A 62 -10.24 -2.72 -7.68
N GLY A 63 -10.56 -3.97 -7.35
CA GLY A 63 -11.02 -4.97 -8.32
C GLY A 63 -9.91 -5.62 -9.15
N LEU A 64 -8.66 -5.61 -8.66
CA LEU A 64 -7.57 -6.30 -9.36
C LEU A 64 -7.81 -7.83 -9.42
N PRO A 65 -7.45 -8.49 -10.56
CA PRO A 65 -7.60 -9.92 -10.72
C PRO A 65 -6.94 -10.74 -9.62
N ARG A 66 -7.58 -11.85 -9.23
CA ARG A 66 -7.11 -12.74 -8.15
C ARG A 66 -5.69 -13.26 -8.38
N GLU A 67 -5.36 -13.62 -9.62
CA GLU A 67 -4.02 -14.08 -10.01
C GLU A 67 -2.91 -13.05 -9.69
N ILE A 68 -3.21 -11.75 -9.82
CA ILE A 68 -2.28 -10.67 -9.47
C ILE A 68 -2.11 -10.57 -7.95
N LEU A 69 -3.22 -10.67 -7.22
CA LEU A 69 -3.21 -10.61 -5.75
C LEU A 69 -2.44 -11.79 -5.15
N ASP A 70 -2.64 -12.99 -5.68
CA ASP A 70 -1.97 -14.20 -5.19
C ASP A 70 -0.46 -14.11 -5.45
N ARG A 71 -0.04 -13.70 -6.64
CA ARG A 71 1.38 -13.44 -6.94
C ARG A 71 1.98 -12.36 -6.05
N ALA A 72 1.24 -11.29 -5.75
CA ALA A 72 1.71 -10.23 -4.87
C ALA A 72 1.92 -10.74 -3.44
N LYS A 73 1.04 -11.60 -2.93
CA LYS A 73 1.19 -12.26 -1.62
C LYS A 73 2.44 -13.14 -1.60
N ASP A 74 2.68 -13.93 -2.66
CA ASP A 74 3.87 -14.77 -2.75
C ASP A 74 5.16 -13.92 -2.71
N ILE A 75 5.19 -12.81 -3.46
CA ILE A 75 6.34 -11.91 -3.47
C ILE A 75 6.53 -11.28 -2.08
N LEU A 76 5.46 -10.80 -1.44
CA LEU A 76 5.52 -10.22 -0.10
C LEU A 76 6.09 -11.21 0.92
N ALA A 77 5.63 -12.47 0.90
CA ALA A 77 6.14 -13.52 1.77
C ALA A 77 7.64 -13.82 1.57
N HIS A 78 8.19 -13.55 0.38
CA HIS A 78 9.63 -13.62 0.16
C HIS A 78 10.37 -12.38 0.68
N LEU A 79 9.80 -11.18 0.54
CA LEU A 79 10.41 -9.93 0.98
C LEU A 79 10.42 -9.75 2.50
N GLU A 80 9.43 -10.32 3.20
CA GLU A 80 9.34 -10.28 4.68
C GLU A 80 10.29 -11.29 5.35
N LYS A 81 10.95 -12.18 4.60
CA LYS A 81 11.98 -13.06 5.17
C LYS A 81 13.22 -12.22 5.54
N PRO A 82 13.70 -12.27 6.80
CA PRO A 82 14.86 -11.51 7.21
C PRO A 82 16.11 -12.06 6.50
N GLY A 83 16.65 -11.31 5.54
CA GLY A 83 17.90 -11.68 4.85
C GLY A 83 18.07 -11.21 3.42
N ASP A 84 17.01 -10.73 2.74
CA ASP A 84 17.05 -10.44 1.29
C ASP A 84 16.65 -8.99 0.94
N ALA A 85 16.76 -8.05 1.89
CA ALA A 85 16.40 -6.63 1.71
C ALA A 85 17.36 -5.85 0.76
N THR A 86 18.24 -6.54 0.03
CA THR A 86 19.14 -5.94 -0.97
C THR A 86 19.00 -6.62 -2.32
N ALA A 87 17.79 -6.73 -2.87
CA ALA A 87 17.62 -7.00 -4.30
C ALA A 87 16.25 -6.58 -4.83
N ALA A 88 16.07 -5.29 -5.10
CA ALA A 88 15.17 -4.86 -6.16
C ALA A 88 15.76 -5.25 -7.53
N ALA A 89 15.93 -6.55 -7.80
CA ALA A 89 16.33 -7.06 -9.10
C ALA A 89 15.07 -7.44 -9.90
N PRO A 90 14.93 -7.03 -11.17
CA PRO A 90 13.75 -7.33 -11.96
C PRO A 90 13.79 -8.82 -12.35
N ARG A 91 13.01 -9.66 -11.66
CA ARG A 91 12.86 -11.08 -12.04
C ARG A 91 11.80 -11.23 -13.14
N LYS A 92 12.14 -12.07 -14.13
CA LYS A 92 11.59 -12.19 -15.50
C LYS A 92 10.07 -11.97 -15.61
N ARG A 93 9.67 -11.11 -16.56
CA ARG A 93 8.28 -10.93 -17.02
C ARG A 93 7.76 -12.21 -17.66
N GLY A 94 7.02 -13.03 -16.91
CA GLY A 94 6.04 -13.92 -17.52
C GLY A 94 4.96 -13.06 -18.18
N ARG A 95 4.91 -13.06 -19.51
CA ARG A 95 3.83 -12.43 -20.28
C ARG A 95 2.52 -13.11 -19.91
N MET A 96 1.69 -12.46 -19.10
CA MET A 96 0.28 -12.82 -19.02
C MET A 96 -0.36 -12.37 -20.33
N LYS A 97 -0.91 -13.32 -21.11
CA LYS A 97 -1.69 -12.97 -22.30
C LYS A 97 -2.98 -12.32 -21.82
N VAL A 98 -3.04 -11.00 -21.86
CA VAL A 98 -4.31 -10.27 -21.73
C VAL A 98 -5.10 -10.59 -23.00
N ALA A 99 -6.19 -11.35 -22.86
CA ALA A 99 -7.14 -11.54 -23.94
C ALA A 99 -7.75 -10.17 -24.26
N ALA A 100 -7.53 -9.69 -25.48
CA ALA A 100 -8.11 -8.43 -25.95
C ALA A 100 -9.64 -8.55 -25.94
N SER A 101 -10.30 -7.70 -25.15
CA SER A 101 -11.71 -7.38 -25.41
C SER A 101 -11.75 -6.48 -26.65
N PRO A 102 -12.67 -6.69 -27.60
CA PRO A 102 -12.72 -5.88 -28.82
C PRO A 102 -13.09 -4.43 -28.45
N GLU A 103 -12.16 -3.52 -28.71
CA GLU A 103 -12.41 -2.07 -28.66
C GLU A 103 -13.47 -1.69 -29.70
N LYS A 104 -14.49 -0.95 -29.26
CA LYS A 104 -15.35 -0.22 -30.18
C LYS A 104 -14.56 0.97 -30.73
N PRO A 105 -14.45 1.16 -32.06
CA PRO A 105 -13.75 2.29 -32.63
C PRO A 105 -14.46 3.59 -32.27
N GLN A 106 -13.66 4.55 -31.83
CA GLN A 106 -14.02 5.90 -31.45
C GLN A 106 -14.51 6.68 -32.69
N MET A 107 -15.82 6.85 -32.83
CA MET A 107 -16.42 7.77 -33.81
C MET A 107 -16.37 9.20 -33.26
N GLU A 108 -15.44 9.98 -33.82
CA GLU A 108 -15.71 11.27 -34.46
C GLU A 108 -16.75 12.19 -33.79
N LEU A 109 -16.26 13.21 -33.06
CA LEU A 109 -17.01 14.46 -32.88
C LEU A 109 -16.47 15.49 -33.88
N LEU A 110 -17.26 15.72 -34.93
CA LEU A 110 -17.54 17.07 -35.42
C LEU A 110 -18.84 17.53 -34.73
#